data_AF-A0A9W6YZP2-F1
#
_entry.id   AF-A0A9W6YZP2-F1
#
_cell.length_a   1.000
_cell.length_b   1.000
_cell.length_c   1.000
_cell.angle_alpha   90.00
_cell.angle_beta   90.00
_cell.angle_gamma   90.00
#
_symmetry.space_group_name_H-M   'P 1'
#
loop_
_entity.id
_entity.type
_entity.pdbx_description
1 polymer ?
#
loop_
_entity_poly.entity_id
_entity_poly.type
_entity_poly.pdbx_seq_one_letter_code
_entity_poly.pdbx_strand_id
1 'polypeptide(L)'
;MLTMAKNELLDSSFYFKPTTISSILKVTAPSIAVFSAALGNLGYSASLTHAMTNCIKTDAPWEIVWYVGKKWSEKNGIDVEKMNKNAVGYHIMTNDKIGEGINLSELKPKDSKLSDLEWLFSPNEVSNKIKHLRSIKIVRYQENPSKNWGPKARPK
;
A
#
# COMPACT_ATOMS: atom_id res chain seq x y z
N MET A 1 -20.50 -3.55 5.37
CA MET A 1 -19.32 -4.41 5.58
C MET A 1 -19.28 -5.53 4.55
N LEU A 2 -20.40 -6.20 4.26
CA LEU A 2 -20.50 -7.30 3.29
C LEU A 2 -19.94 -6.95 1.90
N THR A 3 -20.26 -5.77 1.36
CA THR A 3 -19.73 -5.32 0.06
C THR A 3 -18.20 -5.22 0.03
N MET A 4 -17.57 -4.87 1.16
CA MET A 4 -16.10 -4.83 1.26
C MET A 4 -15.54 -6.25 1.24
N ALA A 5 -16.08 -7.14 2.09
CA ALA A 5 -15.65 -8.53 2.18
C ALA A 5 -15.82 -9.28 0.84
N LYS A 6 -16.90 -9.00 0.09
CA LYS A 6 -17.12 -9.59 -1.25
C LYS A 6 -16.09 -9.14 -2.29
N ASN A 7 -15.53 -7.94 -2.17
CA ASN A 7 -14.56 -7.38 -3.12
C ASN A 7 -13.10 -7.60 -2.68
N GLU A 8 -12.88 -8.21 -1.53
CA GLU A 8 -11.57 -8.48 -0.97
C GLU A 8 -10.94 -9.71 -1.60
N LEU A 9 -9.61 -9.69 -1.76
CA LEU A 9 -8.84 -10.85 -2.22
C LEU A 9 -8.90 -11.97 -1.19
N LEU A 10 -9.28 -13.18 -1.65
CA LEU A 10 -9.38 -14.38 -0.81
C LEU A 10 -8.03 -15.08 -0.63
N ASP A 11 -7.17 -15.01 -1.65
CA ASP A 11 -5.92 -15.79 -1.72
C ASP A 11 -4.77 -15.18 -0.90
N SER A 12 -4.98 -14.01 -0.28
CA SER A 12 -3.97 -13.33 0.55
C SER A 12 -4.36 -13.30 2.03
N SER A 13 -3.48 -13.84 2.87
CA SER A 13 -3.69 -13.97 4.32
C SER A 13 -3.48 -12.67 5.09
N PHE A 14 -2.61 -11.77 4.62
CA PHE A 14 -2.19 -10.58 5.38
C PHE A 14 -2.58 -9.27 4.70
N TYR A 15 -2.73 -8.22 5.52
CA TYR A 15 -2.94 -6.85 5.08
C TYR A 15 -1.97 -5.91 5.77
N PHE A 16 -1.68 -4.78 5.14
CA PHE A 16 -0.79 -3.77 5.72
C PHE A 16 -1.32 -2.36 5.51
N LYS A 17 -0.81 -1.43 6.32
CA LYS A 17 -1.09 0.00 6.19
C LYS A 17 0.04 0.67 5.41
N PRO A 18 -0.26 1.38 4.31
CA PRO A 18 0.73 2.21 3.64
C PRO A 18 1.37 3.24 4.59
N THR A 19 0.61 3.76 5.56
CA THR A 19 1.12 4.69 6.57
C THR A 19 2.21 4.09 7.47
N THR A 20 2.10 2.79 7.81
CA THR A 20 3.12 2.09 8.60
C THR A 20 4.42 1.93 7.81
N ILE A 21 4.33 1.57 6.53
CA ILE A 21 5.48 1.48 5.62
C ILE A 21 6.16 2.85 5.51
N SER A 22 5.38 3.91 5.28
CA SER A 22 5.91 5.26 5.16
C SER A 22 6.54 5.77 6.46
N SER A 23 6.02 5.38 7.63
CA SER A 23 6.60 5.73 8.93
C SER A 23 7.98 5.08 9.17
N ILE A 24 8.16 3.86 8.66
CA ILE A 24 9.44 3.14 8.72
C ILE A 24 10.47 3.80 7.80
N LEU A 25 10.04 4.16 6.58
CA LEU A 25 10.88 4.82 5.57
C LEU A 25 11.05 6.34 5.77
N LYS A 26 10.37 6.93 6.76
CA LYS A 26 10.37 8.38 7.03
C LYS A 26 9.94 9.24 5.83
N VAL A 27 8.96 8.75 5.08
CA VAL A 27 8.37 9.42 3.90
C VAL A 27 6.92 9.82 4.18
N THR A 28 6.42 10.78 3.41
CA THR A 28 4.99 11.12 3.38
C THR A 28 4.18 9.89 2.91
N ALA A 29 3.04 9.65 3.56
CA ALA A 29 2.23 8.49 3.25
C ALA A 29 1.51 8.66 1.90
N PRO A 30 1.66 7.73 0.94
CA PRO A 30 0.89 7.76 -0.30
C PRO A 30 -0.58 7.48 -0.01
N SER A 31 -1.45 7.98 -0.90
CA SER A 31 -2.85 7.56 -0.87
C SER A 31 -2.96 6.06 -1.23
N ILE A 32 -3.98 5.38 -0.70
CA ILE A 32 -4.23 3.96 -0.99
C ILE A 32 -4.42 3.70 -2.49
N ALA A 33 -5.05 4.65 -3.22
CA ALA A 33 -5.22 4.54 -4.66
C ALA A 33 -3.88 4.59 -5.40
N VAL A 34 -2.96 5.45 -4.96
CA VAL A 34 -1.63 5.57 -5.56
C VAL A 34 -0.76 4.35 -5.24
N PHE A 35 -0.82 3.85 -4.01
CA PHE A 35 -0.08 2.64 -3.64
C PHE A 35 -0.59 1.39 -4.39
N SER A 36 -1.92 1.26 -4.53
CA SER A 36 -2.52 0.18 -5.31
C SER A 36 -2.30 0.33 -6.82
N ALA A 37 -2.15 1.54 -7.33
CA ALA A 37 -1.72 1.78 -8.70
C ALA A 37 -0.32 1.18 -8.95
N ALA A 38 0.64 1.44 -8.06
CA ALA A 38 1.97 0.84 -8.15
C ALA A 38 1.94 -0.68 -8.13
N LEU A 39 1.17 -1.30 -7.22
CA LEU A 39 1.02 -2.75 -7.18
C LEU A 39 0.42 -3.30 -8.48
N GLY A 40 -0.65 -2.69 -9.00
CA GLY A 40 -1.28 -3.14 -10.24
C GLY A 40 -0.41 -2.97 -11.47
N ASN A 41 0.42 -1.91 -11.54
CA ASN A 41 1.35 -1.70 -12.65
C ASN A 41 2.51 -2.71 -12.63
N LEU A 42 2.82 -3.27 -11.46
CA LEU A 42 3.74 -4.39 -11.30
C LEU A 42 3.07 -5.76 -11.58
N GLY A 43 1.79 -5.78 -11.97
CA GLY A 43 1.05 -7.00 -12.29
C GLY A 43 0.39 -7.68 -11.07
N TYR A 44 0.42 -7.06 -9.90
CA TYR A 44 -0.14 -7.61 -8.67
C TYR A 44 -1.56 -7.10 -8.39
N SER A 45 -2.40 -7.98 -7.86
CA SER A 45 -3.73 -7.63 -7.44
C SER A 45 -3.72 -6.91 -6.09
N ALA A 46 -4.54 -5.87 -5.95
CA ALA A 46 -4.75 -5.21 -4.68
C ALA A 46 -6.24 -5.03 -4.38
N SER A 47 -6.59 -5.15 -3.11
CA SER A 47 -7.95 -4.92 -2.60
C SER A 47 -7.93 -4.21 -1.26
N LEU A 48 -9.08 -3.65 -0.88
CA LEU A 48 -9.31 -3.16 0.48
C LEU A 48 -9.71 -4.33 1.37
N THR A 49 -9.50 -4.21 2.68
CA THR A 49 -9.91 -5.24 3.64
C THR A 49 -11.10 -4.80 4.51
N HIS A 50 -11.96 -5.74 4.86
CA HIS A 50 -13.02 -5.56 5.85
C HIS A 50 -12.48 -5.55 7.29
N ALA A 51 -11.26 -6.03 7.53
CA ALA A 51 -10.71 -6.20 8.86
C ALA A 51 -10.27 -4.88 9.52
N MET A 52 -9.76 -3.93 8.73
CA MET A 52 -9.23 -2.68 9.28
C MET A 52 -9.27 -1.52 8.28
N THR A 53 -9.50 -0.31 8.80
CA THR A 53 -9.48 0.93 8.03
C THR A 53 -8.12 1.21 7.42
N ASN A 54 -8.13 1.74 6.19
CA ASN A 54 -6.96 2.21 5.46
C ASN A 54 -5.86 1.14 5.24
N CYS A 55 -6.23 -0.13 5.20
CA CYS A 55 -5.34 -1.24 4.91
C CYS A 55 -5.53 -1.75 3.47
N ILE A 56 -4.45 -2.28 2.90
CA ILE A 56 -4.42 -2.92 1.58
C ILE A 56 -4.09 -4.40 1.78
N LYS A 57 -4.81 -5.25 1.05
CA LYS A 57 -4.45 -6.65 0.80
C LYS A 57 -3.91 -6.78 -0.60
N THR A 58 -2.88 -7.61 -0.77
CA THR A 58 -2.26 -7.88 -2.06
C THR A 58 -1.74 -9.31 -2.10
N ASP A 59 -1.69 -9.87 -3.30
CA ASP A 59 -0.98 -11.11 -3.63
C ASP A 59 0.54 -10.92 -3.74
N ALA A 60 1.02 -9.67 -3.79
CA ALA A 60 2.43 -9.35 -3.89
C ALA A 60 3.22 -9.81 -2.65
N PRO A 61 4.43 -10.38 -2.81
CA PRO A 61 5.31 -10.68 -1.69
C PRO A 61 5.83 -9.39 -1.04
N TRP A 62 6.25 -9.50 0.21
CA TRP A 62 6.71 -8.34 1.00
C TRP A 62 7.86 -7.57 0.37
N GLU A 63 8.72 -8.24 -0.39
CA GLU A 63 9.81 -7.60 -1.13
C GLU A 63 9.29 -6.55 -2.12
N ILE A 64 8.20 -6.84 -2.83
CA ILE A 64 7.54 -5.90 -3.76
C ILE A 64 6.92 -4.74 -3.00
N VAL A 65 6.32 -5.00 -1.85
CA VAL A 65 5.71 -3.97 -1.02
C VAL A 65 6.77 -2.96 -0.54
N TRP A 66 7.94 -3.45 -0.12
CA TRP A 66 9.07 -2.60 0.23
C TRP A 66 9.66 -1.88 -0.98
N TYR A 67 9.75 -2.56 -2.13
CA TYR A 67 10.20 -1.96 -3.39
C TYR A 67 9.34 -0.77 -3.81
N VAL A 68 8.01 -0.90 -3.79
CA VAL A 68 7.08 0.21 -4.03
C VAL A 68 7.32 1.35 -3.04
N GLY A 69 7.58 1.02 -1.77
CA GLY A 69 7.97 1.99 -0.75
C GLY A 69 9.26 2.75 -1.08
N LYS A 70 10.31 2.04 -1.55
CA LYS A 70 11.58 2.65 -2.00
C LYS A 70 11.34 3.61 -3.17
N LYS A 71 10.59 3.18 -4.19
CA LYS A 71 10.24 4.02 -5.35
C LYS A 71 9.41 5.24 -4.98
N TRP A 72 8.55 5.11 -3.97
CA TRP A 72 7.83 6.26 -3.42
C TRP A 72 8.76 7.24 -2.69
N SER A 73 9.77 6.73 -1.97
CA SER A 73 10.80 7.55 -1.32
C SER A 73 11.65 8.32 -2.35
N GLU A 74 12.06 7.66 -3.43
CA GLU A 74 12.77 8.28 -4.56
C GLU A 74 11.93 9.42 -5.19
N LYS A 75 10.63 9.17 -5.41
CA LYS A 75 9.72 10.18 -5.96
C LYS A 75 9.55 11.41 -5.07
N ASN A 76 9.65 11.26 -3.75
CA ASN A 76 9.59 12.37 -2.80
C ASN A 76 10.96 13.05 -2.57
N GLY A 77 12.03 12.60 -3.24
CA GLY A 77 13.35 13.23 -3.17
C GLY A 77 14.04 13.08 -1.81
N ILE A 78 13.89 11.93 -1.15
CA ILE A 78 14.54 11.71 0.15
C ILE A 78 16.00 11.28 -0.03
N ASP A 79 16.91 12.08 0.52
CA ASP A 79 18.34 11.77 0.55
C ASP A 79 18.64 10.65 1.57
N VAL A 80 19.07 9.50 1.07
CA VAL A 80 19.42 8.33 1.89
C VAL A 80 20.58 8.63 2.84
N GLU A 81 21.50 9.51 2.45
CA GLU A 81 22.67 9.89 3.25
C GLU A 81 22.32 10.68 4.52
N LYS A 82 21.20 11.40 4.50
CA LYS A 82 20.73 12.20 5.64
C LYS A 82 19.95 11.36 6.65
N MET A 83 19.62 10.10 6.32
CA MET A 83 18.94 9.21 7.24
C MET A 83 19.86 8.70 8.34
N ASN A 84 19.27 8.37 9.49
CA ASN A 84 20.01 7.71 10.57
C ASN A 84 20.41 6.30 10.13
N LYS A 85 21.72 6.02 10.11
CA LYS A 85 22.31 4.73 9.70
C LYS A 85 21.82 3.54 10.54
N ASN A 86 21.41 3.77 11.78
CA ASN A 86 20.90 2.73 12.68
C ASN A 86 19.39 2.48 12.50
N ALA A 87 18.70 3.30 11.71
CA ALA A 87 17.26 3.15 11.50
C ALA A 87 16.97 2.01 10.52
N VAL A 88 15.90 1.26 10.80
CA VAL A 88 15.42 0.18 9.91
C VAL A 88 15.16 0.69 8.49
N GLY A 89 14.63 1.91 8.34
CA GLY A 89 14.40 2.54 7.04
C GLY A 89 15.68 2.69 6.20
N TYR A 90 16.82 3.04 6.82
CA TYR A 90 18.09 3.14 6.12
C TYR A 90 18.53 1.78 5.56
N HIS A 91 18.45 0.72 6.36
CA HIS A 91 18.78 -0.63 5.90
C HIS A 91 17.89 -1.11 4.75
N ILE A 92 16.59 -0.78 4.76
CA ILE A 92 15.68 -1.12 3.65
C ILE A 92 16.05 -0.34 2.37
N MET A 93 16.40 0.93 2.50
CA MET A 93 16.78 1.77 1.36
C MET A 93 18.10 1.32 0.72
N THR A 94 19.10 0.96 1.53
CA THR A 94 20.43 0.51 1.09
C THR A 94 20.46 -0.95 0.64
N ASN A 95 19.44 -1.75 0.96
CA ASN A 95 19.41 -3.14 0.52
C ASN A 95 19.07 -3.24 -0.97
N ASP A 96 20.07 -3.56 -1.78
CA ASP A 96 19.95 -3.73 -3.23
C ASP A 96 19.16 -4.99 -3.62
N LYS A 97 19.06 -5.97 -2.71
CA LYS A 97 18.28 -7.20 -2.94
C LYS A 97 16.79 -6.96 -3.13
N ILE A 98 16.28 -5.87 -2.56
CA ILE A 98 14.87 -5.51 -2.63
C ILE A 98 14.57 -4.99 -4.03
N GLY A 99 13.99 -5.87 -4.86
CA GLY A 99 13.65 -5.59 -6.25
C GLY A 99 14.62 -6.16 -7.29
N GLU A 100 15.55 -7.03 -6.88
CA GLU A 100 16.36 -7.83 -7.81
C GLU A 100 15.42 -8.64 -8.73
N GLY A 101 15.36 -8.27 -10.01
CA GLY A 101 14.50 -8.91 -11.02
C GLY A 101 13.29 -8.11 -11.47
N ILE A 102 13.04 -6.92 -10.92
CA ILE A 102 11.94 -6.05 -11.39
C ILE A 102 12.48 -5.05 -12.42
N ASN A 103 12.30 -5.37 -13.70
CA ASN A 103 12.62 -4.46 -14.79
C ASN A 103 11.39 -3.61 -15.13
N LEU A 104 11.32 -2.40 -14.59
CA LEU A 104 10.24 -1.44 -14.89
C LEU A 104 10.11 -1.15 -16.39
N SER A 105 11.23 -1.13 -17.11
CA SER A 105 11.29 -0.86 -18.55
C SER A 105 10.61 -1.93 -19.40
N GLU A 106 10.54 -3.17 -18.94
CA GLU A 106 9.86 -4.26 -19.62
C GLU A 106 8.35 -4.25 -19.38
N LEU A 107 7.94 -3.92 -18.14
CA LEU A 107 6.53 -3.86 -17.74
C LEU A 107 5.84 -2.61 -18.29
N LYS A 108 6.60 -1.54 -18.52
CA LYS A 108 6.10 -0.29 -19.04
C LYS A 108 5.73 -0.40 -20.52
N PRO A 109 4.52 0.02 -20.93
CA PRO A 109 4.16 0.11 -22.33
C PRO A 109 5.13 1.02 -23.07
N LYS A 110 5.70 0.54 -24.18
CA LYS A 110 6.70 1.25 -25.00
C LYS A 110 6.22 2.61 -25.51
N ASP A 111 4.91 2.82 -25.58
CA ASP A 111 4.28 4.06 -26.04
C ASP A 111 4.18 5.15 -24.96
N SER A 112 4.49 4.82 -23.69
CA SER A 112 4.33 5.76 -22.59
C SER A 112 5.54 6.70 -22.46
N LYS A 113 5.30 7.99 -22.68
CA LYS A 113 6.30 9.08 -22.55
C LYS A 113 6.66 9.45 -21.12
N LEU A 114 6.00 8.85 -20.12
CA LEU A 114 6.21 9.16 -18.71
C LEU A 114 7.57 8.65 -18.22
N SER A 115 8.14 9.24 -17.18
CA SER A 115 9.28 8.61 -16.49
C SER A 115 8.87 7.29 -15.83
N ASP A 116 9.81 6.38 -15.59
CA ASP A 116 9.48 5.05 -15.02
C ASP A 116 8.85 5.16 -13.64
N LEU A 117 9.29 6.12 -12.82
CA LEU A 117 8.70 6.41 -11.52
C LEU A 117 7.28 6.97 -11.64
N GLU A 118 7.04 7.90 -12.57
CA GLU A 118 5.70 8.47 -12.76
C GLU A 118 4.72 7.45 -13.32
N TRP A 119 5.19 6.62 -14.26
CA TRP A 119 4.40 5.53 -14.82
C TRP A 119 4.02 4.52 -13.74
N LEU A 120 4.96 4.12 -12.86
CA LEU A 120 4.68 3.17 -11.78
C LEU A 120 3.49 3.64 -10.92
N PHE A 121 3.41 4.93 -10.60
CA PHE A 121 2.33 5.49 -9.79
C PHE A 121 1.14 6.03 -10.59
N SER A 122 1.06 5.73 -11.89
CA SER A 122 -0.04 6.16 -12.74
C SER A 122 -1.31 5.33 -12.50
N PRO A 123 -2.52 5.93 -12.56
CA PRO A 123 -3.77 5.21 -12.32
C PRO A 123 -3.99 4.05 -13.30
N ASN A 124 -4.39 2.90 -12.75
CA ASN A 124 -4.72 1.68 -13.48
C ASN A 124 -6.07 1.09 -13.03
N GLU A 125 -6.47 -0.04 -13.63
CA GLU A 125 -7.73 -0.72 -13.33
C GLU A 125 -7.91 -1.04 -11.84
N VAL A 126 -6.85 -1.54 -11.19
CA VAL A 126 -6.84 -1.87 -9.75
C VAL A 126 -7.11 -0.63 -8.90
N SER A 127 -6.39 0.46 -9.17
CA SER A 127 -6.54 1.73 -8.46
C SER A 127 -7.92 2.35 -8.69
N ASN A 128 -8.47 2.22 -9.91
CA ASN A 128 -9.79 2.72 -10.27
C ASN A 128 -10.88 1.95 -9.55
N LYS A 129 -10.77 0.62 -9.47
CA LYS A 129 -11.68 -0.23 -8.69
C LYS A 129 -11.68 0.17 -7.21
N ILE A 130 -10.51 0.36 -6.63
CA ILE A 130 -10.37 0.80 -5.23
C ILE A 130 -10.95 2.20 -5.02
N LYS A 131 -10.68 3.14 -5.93
CA LYS A 131 -11.22 4.50 -5.89
C LYS A 131 -12.75 4.47 -5.96
N HIS A 132 -13.31 3.65 -6.83
CA HIS A 132 -14.76 3.44 -6.95
C HIS A 132 -15.36 2.90 -5.65
N LEU A 133 -14.79 1.84 -5.06
CA LEU A 133 -15.26 1.30 -3.77
C LEU A 133 -15.20 2.33 -2.62
N ARG A 134 -14.26 3.28 -2.69
CA ARG A 134 -14.15 4.38 -1.73
C ARG A 134 -15.13 5.53 -1.99
N SER A 135 -15.62 5.71 -3.21
CA SER A 135 -16.62 6.74 -3.51
C SER A 135 -18.05 6.29 -3.22
N ILE A 136 -18.34 4.98 -3.27
CA ILE A 136 -19.69 4.48 -2.96
C ILE A 136 -20.03 4.71 -1.48
N LYS A 137 -21.27 5.13 -1.21
CA LYS A 137 -21.81 5.25 0.15
C LYS A 137 -22.19 3.87 0.70
N ILE A 138 -21.22 3.15 1.26
CA ILE A 138 -21.42 1.88 1.97
C ILE A 138 -20.84 1.94 3.39
N VAL A 139 -21.44 1.20 4.31
CA VAL A 139 -20.82 0.89 5.60
C VAL A 139 -19.60 0.01 5.33
N ARG A 140 -18.40 0.48 5.63
CA ARG A 140 -17.16 -0.27 5.38
C ARG A 140 -16.77 -1.13 6.57
N TYR A 141 -16.82 -0.53 7.75
CA TYR A 141 -16.44 -1.14 9.02
C TYR A 141 -17.61 -1.00 9.99
N GLN A 142 -17.78 -1.97 10.87
CA GLN A 142 -18.71 -1.82 11.99
C GLN A 142 -18.05 -0.90 13.00
N GLU A 143 -18.67 0.24 13.27
CA GLU A 143 -18.22 1.14 14.33
C GLU A 143 -18.82 0.68 15.65
N ASN A 144 -18.05 0.81 16.73
CA ASN A 144 -18.58 0.52 18.05
C ASN A 144 -19.72 1.49 18.35
N PRO A 145 -20.91 1.00 18.73
CA PRO A 145 -22.08 1.86 18.95
C PRO A 145 -21.94 2.77 20.17
N SER A 146 -21.02 2.48 21.10
CA SER A 146 -20.70 3.37 22.23
C SER A 146 -19.22 3.34 22.63
N LYS A 147 -18.77 4.39 23.33
CA LYS A 147 -17.36 4.58 23.76
C LYS A 147 -16.82 3.44 24.64
N ASN A 148 -17.69 2.75 25.38
CA ASN A 148 -17.36 1.63 26.28
C ASN A 148 -18.03 0.32 25.81
N TRP A 149 -18.13 0.13 24.50
CA TRP A 149 -18.68 -1.10 23.92
C TRP A 149 -17.72 -2.27 24.12
N GLY A 150 -18.17 -3.30 24.83
CA GLY A 150 -17.37 -4.48 25.19
C GLY A 150 -17.67 -4.94 26.62
N PRO A 151 -17.02 -6.03 27.09
CA PRO A 151 -17.13 -6.47 28.47
C PRO A 151 -16.71 -5.33 29.39
N LYS A 152 -17.64 -4.85 30.24
CA LYS A 152 -17.33 -3.83 31.24
C LYS A 152 -16.31 -4.40 32.23
N ALA A 153 -15.48 -3.53 32.79
CA ALA A 153 -14.60 -3.90 33.89
C ALA A 153 -15.41 -4.60 34.99
N ARG A 154 -14.80 -5.59 35.65
CA ARG A 154 -15.42 -6.32 36.76
C ARG A 154 -15.97 -5.30 37.77
N PRO A 155 -17.24 -5.38 38.19
CA PRO A 155 -17.78 -4.46 39.19
C PRO A 155 -16.93 -4.53 40.47
N LYS A 156 -16.74 -3.37 41.10
CA LYS A 156 -16.11 -3.26 42.43
C LYS A 156 -17.07 -3.74 43.50
#